data_AF-A4ZNU5-F1
#
_entry.id   AF-A4ZNU5-F1
#
_cell.length_a   1.000
_cell.length_b   1.000
_cell.length_c   1.000
_cell.angle_alpha   90.00
_cell.angle_beta   90.00
_cell.angle_gamma   90.00
#
_symmetry.space_group_name_H-M   'P 1'
#
loop_
_entity.id
_entity.type
_entity.pdbx_description
1 polymer ?
#
loop_
_entity_poly.entity_id
_entity_poly.type
_entity_poly.pdbx_seq_one_letter_code
_entity_poly.pdbx_strand_id
1 'polypeptide(L)'
;TDTTTLKPAATSTTSSVWLTLAKDSAAFTVSGTRTVRYGAGSAWVEKSVSGSGRCTSTFFGKDPAAGVAKVCQLLQGTGTLLWRGVSLAGAEFGEGSLPGTYGSNYIYPSADSVTYYKNKGMNLVRLPFRWERLQPTLNQVFDANELSRLTGFVNAVTATGQTVLLDPHNYARYYGNVIGSSAVPNSAYADFWRRLATQFKSNPRVILGLMNEP
;
A
#
# COMPACT_ATOMS: atom_id res chain seq x y z
N THR A 1 -33.14 -13.73 9.12
CA THR A 1 -32.52 -13.92 7.79
C THR A 1 -31.76 -12.64 7.46
N ASP A 2 -30.52 -12.53 7.94
CA ASP A 2 -29.67 -11.36 7.71
C ASP A 2 -28.75 -11.62 6.52
N THR A 3 -29.23 -11.29 5.32
CA THR A 3 -28.40 -11.18 4.13
C THR A 3 -27.64 -9.85 4.19
N THR A 4 -26.49 -9.86 4.86
CA THR A 4 -25.50 -8.78 4.72
C THR A 4 -24.85 -8.90 3.35
N THR A 5 -25.42 -8.21 2.36
CA THR A 5 -24.77 -7.97 1.08
C THR A 5 -23.52 -7.13 1.32
N LEU A 6 -22.36 -7.77 1.20
CA LEU A 6 -21.07 -7.07 1.14
C LEU A 6 -21.13 -6.04 -0.01
N LYS A 7 -20.96 -4.76 0.35
CA LYS A 7 -20.85 -3.65 -0.61
C LYS A 7 -19.72 -3.96 -1.61
N PRO A 8 -19.91 -3.74 -2.93
CA PRO A 8 -18.90 -4.06 -3.93
C PRO A 8 -17.54 -3.45 -3.56
N ALA A 9 -16.51 -4.30 -3.56
CA ALA A 9 -15.12 -3.89 -3.44
C ALA A 9 -14.78 -2.87 -4.54
N ALA A 10 -13.79 -2.02 -4.27
CA ALA A 10 -13.25 -1.07 -5.24
C ALA A 10 -13.06 -1.75 -6.61
N THR A 11 -13.43 -1.07 -7.69
CA THR A 11 -13.29 -1.55 -9.07
C THR A 11 -11.88 -2.07 -9.28
N SER A 12 -11.80 -3.40 -9.31
CA SER A 12 -10.58 -4.17 -9.48
C SER A 12 -10.02 -3.85 -10.87
N THR A 13 -8.99 -3.01 -10.93
CA THR A 13 -8.23 -2.82 -12.17
C THR A 13 -7.33 -4.04 -12.35
N THR A 14 -7.69 -4.92 -13.29
CA THR A 14 -6.86 -6.05 -13.70
C THR A 14 -5.57 -5.50 -14.31
N SER A 15 -4.54 -5.34 -13.46
CA SER A 15 -3.22 -4.89 -13.89
C SER A 15 -2.40 -6.11 -14.29
N SER A 16 -2.02 -6.20 -15.56
CA SER A 16 -1.04 -7.20 -15.98
C SER A 16 0.32 -6.84 -15.40
N VAL A 17 0.93 -7.79 -14.67
CA VAL A 17 2.29 -7.62 -14.14
C VAL A 17 3.27 -8.18 -15.17
N TRP A 18 4.16 -7.32 -15.65
CA TRP A 18 5.14 -7.63 -16.70
C TRP A 18 6.55 -7.53 -16.16
N LEU A 19 7.32 -8.63 -16.27
CA LEU A 19 8.73 -8.67 -15.90
C LEU A 19 9.60 -8.58 -17.15
N THR A 20 10.60 -7.70 -17.17
CA THR A 20 11.57 -7.66 -18.26
C THR A 20 12.35 -8.96 -18.33
N LEU A 21 12.22 -9.63 -19.46
CA LEU A 21 12.81 -10.94 -19.76
C LEU A 21 14.10 -10.80 -20.60
N ALA A 22 14.12 -9.86 -21.55
CA ALA A 22 15.26 -9.64 -22.44
C ALA A 22 15.28 -8.22 -22.99
N LYS A 23 16.49 -7.70 -23.25
CA LYS A 23 16.71 -6.47 -24.02
C LYS A 23 16.59 -6.75 -25.51
N ASP A 24 16.48 -5.70 -26.33
CA ASP A 24 16.41 -5.81 -27.78
C ASP A 24 17.51 -6.74 -28.35
N SER A 25 17.14 -7.58 -29.31
CA SER A 25 17.98 -8.60 -29.96
C SER A 25 18.50 -9.76 -29.08
N ALA A 26 18.34 -9.70 -27.75
CA ALA A 26 18.77 -10.77 -26.87
C ALA A 26 17.87 -12.02 -26.95
N ALA A 27 18.44 -13.18 -26.70
CA ALA A 27 17.70 -14.43 -26.58
C ALA A 27 16.99 -14.53 -25.22
N PHE A 28 15.91 -15.30 -25.16
CA PHE A 28 15.22 -15.63 -23.92
C PHE A 28 14.64 -17.05 -23.95
N THR A 29 14.32 -17.58 -22.77
CA THR A 29 13.62 -18.85 -22.62
C THR A 29 12.51 -18.70 -21.58
N VAL A 30 11.37 -19.35 -21.84
CA VAL A 30 10.23 -19.41 -20.92
C VAL A 30 9.88 -20.87 -20.61
N SER A 31 9.43 -21.13 -19.38
CA SER A 31 8.94 -22.44 -18.96
C SER A 31 7.44 -22.58 -19.25
N GLY A 32 7.05 -23.69 -19.87
CA GLY A 32 5.68 -23.90 -20.35
C GLY A 32 5.26 -22.87 -21.40
N THR A 33 3.95 -22.78 -21.63
CA THR A 33 3.37 -21.73 -22.48
C THR A 33 3.16 -20.46 -21.66
N ARG A 34 3.66 -19.34 -22.17
CA ARG A 34 3.61 -18.02 -21.51
C ARG A 34 3.31 -16.92 -22.51
N THR A 35 2.63 -15.86 -22.05
CA THR A 35 2.50 -14.63 -22.83
C THR A 35 3.73 -13.76 -22.65
N VAL A 36 4.40 -13.44 -23.76
CA VAL A 36 5.53 -12.49 -23.82
C VAL A 36 5.10 -11.32 -24.67
N ARG A 37 5.51 -10.10 -24.30
CA ARG A 37 5.31 -8.90 -25.12
C ARG A 37 6.62 -8.27 -25.53
N TYR A 38 6.68 -7.68 -26.72
CA TYR A 38 7.81 -6.92 -27.25
C TYR A 38 7.37 -5.47 -27.50
N GLY A 39 8.16 -4.49 -27.06
CA GLY A 39 7.78 -3.09 -27.23
C GLY A 39 8.50 -2.11 -26.32
N ALA A 40 7.98 -0.88 -26.30
CA ALA A 40 8.47 0.23 -25.50
C ALA A 40 7.33 1.23 -25.22
N GLY A 41 7.37 1.90 -24.06
CA GLY A 41 6.38 2.91 -23.69
C GLY A 41 4.95 2.36 -23.69
N SER A 42 4.08 2.92 -24.53
CA SER A 42 2.69 2.48 -24.71
C SER A 42 2.49 1.51 -25.88
N ALA A 43 3.52 1.21 -26.67
CA ALA A 43 3.41 0.41 -27.89
C ALA A 43 3.99 -1.00 -27.69
N TRP A 44 3.12 -2.02 -27.75
CA TRP A 44 3.47 -3.41 -27.44
C TRP A 44 2.81 -4.40 -28.39
N VAL A 45 3.46 -5.53 -28.59
CA VAL A 45 2.94 -6.68 -29.35
C VAL A 45 3.11 -7.93 -28.52
N GLU A 46 2.04 -8.69 -28.34
CA GLU A 46 2.03 -9.88 -27.49
C GLU A 46 2.12 -11.15 -28.35
N LYS A 47 2.76 -12.17 -27.80
CA LYS A 47 2.88 -13.49 -28.42
C LYS A 47 2.86 -14.56 -27.34
N SER A 48 2.14 -15.65 -27.59
CA SER A 48 2.23 -16.88 -26.80
C SER A 48 3.51 -17.62 -27.20
N VAL A 49 4.37 -17.91 -26.23
CA VAL A 49 5.68 -18.55 -26.45
C VAL A 49 5.81 -19.77 -25.55
N SER A 50 6.35 -20.86 -26.12
CA SER A 50 6.74 -22.06 -25.40
C SER A 50 8.22 -22.35 -25.71
N GLY A 51 9.07 -22.41 -24.70
CA GLY A 51 10.52 -22.63 -24.88
C GLY A 51 11.29 -21.33 -25.19
N SER A 52 12.17 -21.37 -26.19
CA SER A 52 13.12 -20.27 -26.46
C SER A 52 12.65 -19.32 -27.56
N GLY A 53 13.07 -18.06 -27.48
CA GLY A 53 12.77 -17.01 -28.45
C GLY A 53 13.87 -15.95 -28.53
N ARG A 54 13.69 -15.00 -29.47
CA ARG A 54 14.56 -13.81 -29.58
C ARG A 54 13.72 -12.56 -29.45
N CYS A 55 14.26 -11.56 -28.78
CA CYS A 55 13.59 -10.30 -28.56
C CYS A 55 13.71 -9.36 -29.76
N THR A 56 13.07 -9.71 -30.88
CA THR A 56 13.18 -8.99 -32.15
C THR A 56 11.83 -8.82 -32.84
N SER A 57 11.70 -7.79 -33.67
CA SER A 57 10.53 -7.57 -34.52
C SER A 57 10.22 -8.77 -35.43
N THR A 58 11.24 -9.45 -35.94
CA THR A 58 11.07 -10.69 -36.75
C THR A 58 10.40 -11.81 -35.94
N PHE A 59 10.80 -12.03 -34.68
CA PHE A 59 10.20 -13.07 -33.86
C PHE A 59 8.74 -12.74 -33.49
N PHE A 60 8.43 -11.45 -33.26
CA PHE A 60 7.08 -10.98 -32.91
C PHE A 60 6.21 -10.60 -34.13
N GLY A 61 6.76 -10.67 -35.35
CA GLY A 61 6.06 -10.43 -36.61
C GLY A 61 5.83 -8.96 -36.97
N LYS A 62 6.14 -8.02 -36.06
CA LYS A 62 6.07 -6.57 -36.33
C LYS A 62 6.92 -5.78 -35.35
N ASP A 63 7.26 -4.56 -35.78
CA ASP A 63 7.86 -3.54 -34.94
C ASP A 63 6.76 -2.61 -34.38
N PRO A 64 6.46 -2.62 -33.06
CA PRO A 64 5.50 -1.69 -32.46
C PRO A 64 5.99 -0.25 -32.32
N ALA A 65 7.31 -0.01 -32.34
CA ALA A 65 7.91 1.27 -31.99
C ALA A 65 9.17 1.49 -32.82
N ALA A 66 8.99 1.97 -34.06
CA ALA A 66 10.08 2.22 -35.00
C ALA A 66 11.08 3.26 -34.44
N GLY A 67 12.37 3.01 -34.61
CA GLY A 67 13.44 3.91 -34.16
C GLY A 67 13.69 3.94 -32.64
N VAL A 68 12.93 3.17 -31.85
CA VAL A 68 13.10 3.06 -30.39
C VAL A 68 13.61 1.66 -30.06
N ALA A 69 14.48 1.54 -29.05
CA ALA A 69 14.94 0.26 -28.52
C ALA A 69 13.82 -0.41 -27.69
N LYS A 70 13.56 -1.70 -27.93
CA LYS A 70 12.48 -2.44 -27.23
C LYS A 70 13.03 -3.34 -26.15
N VAL A 71 12.12 -3.83 -25.32
CA VAL A 71 12.35 -4.94 -24.42
C VAL A 71 11.29 -6.00 -24.62
N CYS A 72 11.62 -7.22 -24.22
CA CYS A 72 10.67 -8.31 -24.09
C CYS A 72 10.30 -8.46 -22.63
N GLN A 73 9.01 -8.59 -22.35
CA GLN A 73 8.50 -8.78 -21.01
C GLN A 73 7.62 -10.02 -20.93
N LEU A 74 7.81 -10.80 -19.87
CA LEU A 74 7.02 -11.97 -19.54
C LEU A 74 5.83 -11.55 -18.68
N LEU A 75 4.63 -12.00 -19.04
CA LEU A 75 3.44 -11.87 -18.19
C LEU A 75 3.63 -12.78 -16.97
N GLN A 76 3.78 -12.17 -15.79
CA GLN A 76 3.89 -12.90 -14.52
C GLN A 76 2.50 -13.30 -13.99
N GLY A 77 1.46 -12.59 -14.40
CA GLY A 77 0.08 -12.91 -14.09
C GLY A 77 -0.89 -11.82 -14.52
N THR A 78 -2.14 -12.21 -14.75
CA THR A 78 -3.30 -11.33 -14.85
C THR A 78 -3.98 -11.32 -13.48
N GLY A 79 -3.38 -10.60 -12.54
CA GLY A 79 -3.95 -10.42 -11.21
C GLY A 79 -4.45 -8.99 -11.06
N THR A 80 -5.59 -8.80 -10.45
CA THR A 80 -5.91 -7.48 -9.93
C THR A 80 -5.03 -7.24 -8.72
N LEU A 81 -4.12 -6.25 -8.79
CA LEU A 81 -3.58 -5.70 -7.55
C LEU A 81 -4.75 -5.05 -6.83
N LEU A 82 -5.24 -5.72 -5.77
CA LEU A 82 -6.35 -5.24 -4.97
C LEU A 82 -6.05 -3.85 -4.42
N TRP A 83 -4.78 -3.59 -4.10
CA TRP A 83 -4.31 -2.31 -3.59
C TRP A 83 -3.07 -1.82 -4.33
N ARG A 84 -3.14 -0.56 -4.77
CA ARG A 84 -2.01 0.25 -5.22
C ARG A 84 -2.15 1.62 -4.59
N GLY A 85 -1.13 2.05 -3.86
CA GLY A 85 -1.29 3.16 -2.95
C GLY A 85 -0.06 4.03 -2.75
N VAL A 86 -0.18 4.90 -1.76
CA VAL A 86 0.84 5.85 -1.31
C VAL A 86 0.85 5.88 0.22
N SER A 87 2.02 6.12 0.81
CA SER A 87 2.12 6.50 2.23
C SER A 87 1.99 8.02 2.34
N LEU A 88 1.02 8.49 3.12
CA LEU A 88 0.89 9.91 3.43
C LEU A 88 1.45 10.16 4.82
N ALA A 89 2.71 10.59 4.84
CA ALA A 89 3.47 10.93 6.03
C ALA A 89 2.97 12.22 6.71
N GLY A 90 3.31 12.38 7.97
CA GLY A 90 3.10 13.57 8.76
C GLY A 90 2.78 13.26 10.22
N ALA A 91 1.89 12.29 10.47
CA ALA A 91 1.38 12.02 11.82
C ALA A 91 2.39 11.26 12.69
N GLU A 92 3.41 10.68 12.06
CA GLU A 92 4.55 10.02 12.67
C GLU A 92 5.75 10.95 12.94
N PHE A 93 5.82 12.12 12.31
CA PHE A 93 6.98 13.03 12.38
C PHE A 93 7.30 13.49 13.81
N GLY A 94 8.52 13.97 14.06
CA GLY A 94 8.88 14.56 15.34
C GLY A 94 9.01 13.53 16.48
N GLU A 95 9.53 12.34 16.19
CA GLU A 95 9.69 11.26 17.18
C GLU A 95 10.64 11.58 18.34
N GLY A 96 11.52 12.58 18.17
CA GLY A 96 12.34 13.13 19.25
C GLY A 96 11.58 14.05 20.22
N SER A 97 10.29 14.30 19.99
CA SER A 97 9.44 15.17 20.81
C SER A 97 8.07 14.55 20.95
N LEU A 98 7.92 13.67 21.95
CA LEU A 98 6.68 12.95 22.25
C LEU A 98 6.04 13.47 23.54
N PRO A 99 4.72 13.73 23.57
CA PRO A 99 3.77 13.56 22.46
C PRO A 99 3.93 14.62 21.35
N GLY A 100 4.59 15.74 21.63
CA GLY A 100 4.76 16.85 20.70
C GLY A 100 3.48 17.65 20.47
N THR A 101 3.58 18.72 19.69
CA THR A 101 2.48 19.64 19.39
C THR A 101 2.03 19.49 17.94
N TYR A 102 0.74 19.20 17.75
CA TYR A 102 0.11 19.16 16.44
C TYR A 102 0.20 20.52 15.73
N GLY A 103 0.51 20.52 14.44
CA GLY A 103 0.73 21.73 13.65
C GLY A 103 2.16 22.29 13.74
N SER A 104 3.02 21.69 14.59
CA SER A 104 4.43 22.06 14.71
C SER A 104 5.33 20.83 14.57
N ASN A 105 5.29 19.90 15.53
CA ASN A 105 6.14 18.70 15.50
C ASN A 105 5.63 17.65 14.51
N TYR A 106 4.33 17.66 14.24
CA TYR A 106 3.66 16.71 13.35
C TYR A 106 2.35 17.30 12.80
N ILE A 107 1.87 16.74 11.70
CA ILE A 107 0.60 17.11 11.04
C ILE A 107 -0.16 15.85 10.62
N TYR A 108 -1.43 15.98 10.24
CA TYR A 108 -2.12 14.93 9.48
C TYR A 108 -2.15 15.34 8.00
N PRO A 109 -2.12 14.39 7.05
CA PRO A 109 -2.21 14.73 5.64
C PRO A 109 -3.58 15.35 5.30
N SER A 110 -3.60 16.22 4.30
CA SER A 110 -4.82 16.93 3.88
C SER A 110 -5.73 16.08 3.00
N ALA A 111 -7.03 16.44 2.95
CA ALA A 111 -7.99 15.85 2.02
C ALA A 111 -7.58 16.07 0.53
N ASP A 112 -6.88 17.17 0.23
CA ASP A 112 -6.36 17.44 -1.10
C ASP A 112 -5.29 16.43 -1.52
N SER A 113 -4.41 16.03 -0.59
CA SER A 113 -3.40 15.00 -0.85
C SER A 113 -4.05 13.67 -1.19
N VAL A 114 -5.08 13.28 -0.43
CA VAL A 114 -5.88 12.07 -0.67
C VAL A 114 -6.53 12.12 -2.06
N THR A 115 -7.19 13.23 -2.39
CA THR A 115 -7.86 13.45 -3.68
C THR A 115 -6.87 13.42 -4.84
N TYR A 116 -5.70 14.04 -4.70
CA TYR A 116 -4.65 14.03 -5.70
C TYR A 116 -4.24 12.59 -6.08
N TYR A 117 -3.93 11.75 -5.09
CA TYR A 117 -3.47 10.38 -5.36
C TYR A 117 -4.61 9.48 -5.86
N LYS A 118 -5.85 9.70 -5.40
CA LYS A 118 -7.03 9.05 -5.99
C LYS A 118 -7.13 9.35 -7.49
N ASN A 119 -6.97 10.61 -7.89
CA ASN A 119 -7.02 11.01 -9.30
C ASN A 119 -5.85 10.46 -10.13
N LYS A 120 -4.78 10.00 -9.49
CA LYS A 120 -3.68 9.24 -10.12
C LYS A 120 -3.94 7.73 -10.19
N GLY A 121 -5.14 7.28 -9.81
CA GLY A 121 -5.56 5.88 -9.88
C GLY A 121 -5.17 5.03 -8.66
N MET A 122 -4.73 5.65 -7.56
CA MET A 122 -4.43 4.92 -6.32
C MET A 122 -5.69 4.66 -5.50
N ASN A 123 -5.77 3.49 -4.88
CA ASN A 123 -6.94 3.04 -4.10
C ASN A 123 -6.61 2.68 -2.64
N LEU A 124 -5.34 2.76 -2.23
CA LEU A 124 -4.88 2.54 -0.86
C LEU A 124 -4.06 3.76 -0.37
N VAL A 125 -4.31 4.17 0.87
CA VAL A 125 -3.51 5.16 1.59
C VAL A 125 -2.93 4.50 2.84
N ARG A 126 -1.62 4.43 2.96
CA ARG A 126 -0.96 4.08 4.23
C ARG A 126 -0.78 5.34 5.06
N LEU A 127 -1.20 5.30 6.31
CA LEU A 127 -1.08 6.38 7.27
C LEU A 127 -0.16 5.96 8.42
N PRO A 128 1.12 6.35 8.37
CA PRO A 128 2.01 6.30 9.52
C PRO A 128 1.52 7.22 10.64
N PHE A 129 1.54 6.75 11.89
CA PHE A 129 1.26 7.55 13.09
C PHE A 129 2.02 6.99 14.30
N ARG A 130 2.11 7.74 15.42
CA ARG A 130 2.80 7.26 16.63
C ARG A 130 1.84 6.65 17.67
N TRP A 131 2.20 5.47 18.18
CA TRP A 131 1.53 4.87 19.35
C TRP A 131 1.56 5.82 20.56
N GLU A 132 2.69 6.45 20.84
CA GLU A 132 2.85 7.35 22.00
C GLU A 132 1.92 8.57 21.97
N ARG A 133 1.48 9.00 20.78
CA ARG A 133 0.51 10.09 20.64
C ARG A 133 -0.91 9.58 20.84
N LEU A 134 -1.24 8.45 20.23
CA LEU A 134 -2.59 7.89 20.29
C LEU A 134 -2.91 7.33 21.68
N GLN A 135 -1.94 6.68 22.33
CA GLN A 135 -2.05 6.13 23.68
C GLN A 135 -0.84 6.58 24.53
N PRO A 136 -0.89 7.79 25.12
CA PRO A 136 0.25 8.37 25.86
C PRO A 136 0.66 7.58 27.11
N THR A 137 -0.23 6.72 27.63
CA THR A 137 0.06 5.84 28.76
C THR A 137 -0.45 4.44 28.46
N LEU A 138 0.41 3.43 28.61
CA LEU A 138 0.06 2.02 28.35
C LEU A 138 -1.21 1.61 29.10
N ASN A 139 -2.04 0.81 28.42
CA ASN A 139 -3.31 0.28 28.93
C ASN A 139 -4.41 1.32 29.25
N GLN A 140 -4.15 2.62 29.07
CA GLN A 140 -5.15 3.67 29.27
C GLN A 140 -5.99 3.90 28.00
N VAL A 141 -7.04 4.70 28.14
CA VAL A 141 -7.81 5.19 26.99
C VAL A 141 -6.92 5.97 26.03
N PHE A 142 -7.33 6.04 24.76
CA PHE A 142 -6.64 6.86 23.79
C PHE A 142 -6.80 8.35 24.11
N ASP A 143 -5.79 9.14 23.72
CA ASP A 143 -5.91 10.60 23.73
C ASP A 143 -7.06 11.01 22.81
N ALA A 144 -8.02 11.76 23.35
CA ALA A 144 -9.25 12.08 22.64
C ALA A 144 -9.02 12.97 21.42
N ASN A 145 -8.06 13.89 21.50
CA ASN A 145 -7.75 14.80 20.40
C ASN A 145 -7.04 14.05 19.27
N GLU A 146 -6.09 13.19 19.61
CA GLU A 146 -5.36 12.40 18.64
C GLU A 146 -6.24 11.34 17.98
N LEU A 147 -7.11 10.68 18.75
CA LEU A 147 -8.13 9.80 18.21
C LEU A 147 -9.07 10.54 17.25
N SER A 148 -9.47 11.78 17.58
CA SER A 148 -10.30 12.61 16.71
C SER A 148 -9.61 12.92 15.37
N ARG A 149 -8.32 13.27 15.39
CA ARG A 149 -7.53 13.48 14.15
C ARG A 149 -7.41 12.22 13.31
N LEU A 150 -7.06 11.10 13.94
CA LEU A 150 -6.92 9.80 13.28
C LEU A 150 -8.24 9.37 12.61
N THR A 151 -9.33 9.41 13.38
CA THR A 151 -10.66 9.04 12.88
C THR A 151 -11.16 9.99 11.81
N GLY A 152 -10.93 11.30 11.96
CA GLY A 152 -11.24 12.31 10.95
C GLY A 152 -10.56 12.02 9.62
N PHE A 153 -9.25 11.73 9.64
CA PHE A 153 -8.51 11.37 8.44
C PHE A 153 -9.00 10.06 7.81
N VAL A 154 -9.19 9.01 8.62
CA VAL A 154 -9.71 7.71 8.14
C VAL A 154 -11.08 7.89 7.48
N ASN A 155 -11.98 8.65 8.10
CA ASN A 155 -13.30 8.92 7.54
C ASN A 155 -13.20 9.70 6.22
N ALA A 156 -12.33 10.70 6.15
CA ALA A 156 -12.13 11.48 4.93
C ALA A 156 -11.65 10.60 3.76
N VAL A 157 -10.66 9.73 3.98
CA VAL A 157 -10.16 8.80 2.95
C VAL A 157 -11.24 7.80 2.55
N THR A 158 -11.87 7.14 3.54
CA THR A 158 -12.82 6.05 3.25
C THR A 158 -14.12 6.55 2.62
N ALA A 159 -14.51 7.81 2.85
CA ALA A 159 -15.61 8.47 2.14
C ALA A 159 -15.34 8.62 0.64
N THR A 160 -14.08 8.71 0.21
CA THR A 160 -13.73 8.74 -1.22
C THR A 160 -13.82 7.35 -1.90
N GLY A 161 -14.01 6.29 -1.12
CA GLY A 161 -14.01 4.90 -1.58
C GLY A 161 -12.66 4.19 -1.48
N GLN A 162 -11.57 4.91 -1.16
CA GLN A 162 -10.23 4.36 -0.94
C GLN A 162 -10.12 3.63 0.41
N THR A 163 -9.16 2.71 0.51
CA THR A 163 -8.80 1.98 1.74
C THR A 163 -7.70 2.71 2.50
N VAL A 164 -7.72 2.67 3.84
CA VAL A 164 -6.64 3.16 4.70
C VAL A 164 -5.93 1.98 5.36
N LEU A 165 -4.60 1.95 5.30
CA LEU A 165 -3.76 1.09 6.13
C LEU A 165 -3.22 1.92 7.29
N LEU A 166 -3.67 1.59 8.51
CA LEU A 166 -3.18 2.19 9.75
C LEU A 166 -1.84 1.58 10.11
N ASP A 167 -0.83 2.42 10.34
CA ASP A 167 0.55 2.01 10.57
C ASP A 167 1.10 2.70 11.83
N PRO A 168 1.10 2.03 13.01
CA PRO A 168 1.89 2.48 14.14
C PRO A 168 3.37 2.42 13.77
N HIS A 169 3.96 3.59 13.58
CA HIS A 169 5.27 3.77 13.00
C HIS A 169 6.35 3.77 14.07
N ASN A 170 6.48 2.62 14.73
CA ASN A 170 7.06 2.50 16.07
C ASN A 170 8.27 1.58 16.19
N TYR A 171 8.69 0.86 15.14
CA TYR A 171 9.91 0.02 15.13
C TYR A 171 9.98 -0.94 16.32
N ALA A 172 8.85 -1.60 16.60
CA ALA A 172 8.63 -2.47 17.76
C ALA A 172 8.99 -1.82 19.13
N ARG A 173 8.83 -0.51 19.27
CA ARG A 173 9.16 0.25 20.48
C ARG A 173 8.06 1.23 20.91
N TYR A 174 8.01 1.48 22.21
CA TYR A 174 7.15 2.50 22.83
C TYR A 174 8.00 3.34 23.80
N TYR A 175 8.11 4.65 23.54
CA TYR A 175 9.06 5.55 24.22
C TYR A 175 10.48 4.94 24.31
N GLY A 176 10.94 4.37 23.20
CA GLY A 176 12.27 3.74 23.07
C GLY A 176 12.41 2.33 23.64
N ASN A 177 11.47 1.87 24.47
CA ASN A 177 11.52 0.52 25.06
C ASN A 177 10.94 -0.52 24.09
N VAL A 178 11.63 -1.66 23.95
CA VAL A 178 11.24 -2.76 23.03
C VAL A 178 9.99 -3.47 23.55
N ILE A 179 9.04 -3.78 22.65
CA ILE A 179 7.87 -4.61 22.95
C ILE A 179 8.31 -6.01 23.38
N GLY A 180 7.72 -6.52 24.46
CA GLY A 180 8.11 -7.78 25.10
C GLY A 180 9.08 -7.59 26.26
N SER A 181 9.61 -6.38 26.48
CA SER A 181 10.36 -6.03 27.69
C SER A 181 9.45 -5.92 28.91
N SER A 182 10.05 -5.82 30.10
CA SER A 182 9.30 -5.52 31.33
C SER A 182 8.64 -4.13 31.30
N ALA A 183 9.24 -3.15 30.61
CA ALA A 183 8.70 -1.81 30.47
C ALA A 183 7.53 -1.75 29.47
N VAL A 184 7.52 -2.61 28.46
CA VAL A 184 6.48 -2.66 27.41
C VAL A 184 6.08 -4.12 27.18
N PRO A 185 5.27 -4.72 28.08
CA PRO A 185 4.88 -6.11 27.94
C PRO A 185 4.00 -6.34 26.71
N ASN A 186 4.02 -7.55 26.14
CA ASN A 186 3.16 -7.93 25.00
C ASN A 186 1.67 -7.65 25.24
N SER A 187 1.22 -7.73 26.50
CA SER A 187 -0.16 -7.39 26.89
C SER A 187 -0.52 -5.94 26.62
N ALA A 188 0.41 -5.00 26.77
CA ALA A 188 0.16 -3.59 26.51
C ALA A 188 0.00 -3.29 25.02
N TYR A 189 0.80 -3.96 24.18
CA TYR A 189 0.66 -3.89 22.73
C TYR A 189 -0.64 -4.55 22.23
N ALA A 190 -1.03 -5.68 22.83
CA ALA A 190 -2.31 -6.31 22.57
C ALA A 190 -3.50 -5.41 22.97
N ASP A 191 -3.41 -4.70 24.11
CA ASP A 191 -4.42 -3.73 24.54
C ASP A 191 -4.58 -2.58 23.54
N PHE A 192 -3.47 -1.99 23.09
CA PHE A 192 -3.45 -0.96 22.06
C PHE A 192 -4.23 -1.42 20.82
N TRP A 193 -3.91 -2.60 20.27
CA TRP A 193 -4.58 -3.13 19.09
C TRP A 193 -6.04 -3.50 19.32
N ARG A 194 -6.39 -4.05 20.48
CA ARG A 194 -7.79 -4.32 20.85
C ARG A 194 -8.63 -3.05 20.81
N ARG A 195 -8.12 -1.94 21.37
CA ARG A 195 -8.80 -0.64 21.38
C ARG A 195 -8.93 -0.07 19.97
N LEU A 196 -7.85 -0.08 19.20
CA LEU A 196 -7.84 0.47 17.85
C LEU A 196 -8.72 -0.33 16.88
N ALA A 197 -8.66 -1.67 16.94
CA ALA A 197 -9.55 -2.54 16.17
C ALA A 197 -11.02 -2.30 16.55
N THR A 198 -11.32 -2.11 17.85
CA THR A 198 -12.69 -1.81 18.31
C THR A 198 -13.20 -0.49 17.72
N GLN A 199 -12.35 0.55 17.63
CA GLN A 199 -12.70 1.84 17.04
C GLN A 199 -13.13 1.70 15.57
N PHE A 200 -12.47 0.85 14.80
CA PHE A 200 -12.65 0.76 13.33
C PHE A 200 -13.35 -0.52 12.86
N LYS A 201 -13.86 -1.37 13.77
CA LYS A 201 -14.43 -2.69 13.44
C LYS A 201 -15.55 -2.68 12.39
N SER A 202 -16.30 -1.58 12.28
CA SER A 202 -17.41 -1.43 11.33
C SER A 202 -16.99 -0.80 10.00
N ASN A 203 -15.74 -0.36 9.84
CA ASN A 203 -15.25 0.24 8.61
C ASN A 203 -14.48 -0.80 7.77
N PRO A 204 -15.10 -1.36 6.70
CA PRO A 204 -14.47 -2.40 5.88
C PRO A 204 -13.31 -1.87 5.00
N ARG A 205 -13.04 -0.57 5.04
CA ARG A 205 -11.96 0.09 4.31
C ARG A 205 -10.76 0.43 5.21
N VAL A 206 -10.67 -0.18 6.39
CA VAL A 206 -9.51 -0.05 7.29
C VAL A 206 -8.74 -1.36 7.33
N ILE A 207 -7.42 -1.28 7.06
CA ILE A 207 -6.45 -2.35 7.21
C ILE A 207 -5.57 -2.02 8.43
N LEU A 208 -5.24 -3.03 9.23
CA LEU A 208 -4.39 -2.90 10.41
C LEU A 208 -2.96 -3.36 10.05
N GLY A 209 -2.06 -2.41 9.78
CA GLY A 209 -0.63 -2.68 9.66
C GLY A 209 -0.01 -2.74 11.05
N LEU A 210 0.32 -3.94 11.53
CA LEU A 210 0.59 -4.18 12.95
C LEU A 210 1.75 -3.35 13.52
N MET A 211 2.83 -3.21 12.75
CA MET A 211 4.00 -2.46 13.18
C MET A 211 4.84 -2.09 11.96
N ASN A 212 5.32 -0.85 11.93
CA ASN A 212 6.39 -0.49 11.00
C ASN A 212 7.72 -1.11 11.45
N GLU A 213 8.36 -1.87 10.56
CA GLU A 213 9.78 -2.29 10.64
C GLU A 213 10.23 -2.75 12.05
N PRO A 214 9.64 -3.84 12.58
CA PRO A 214 9.99 -4.39 13.90
C PRO A 214 11.42 -4.94 13.99
#